data_AF-A0A225DT03-F1
#
_entry.id   AF-A0A225DT03-F1
#
_cell.length_a   1.000
_cell.length_b   1.000
_cell.length_c   1.000
_cell.angle_alpha   90.00
_cell.angle_beta   90.00
_cell.angle_gamma   90.00
#
_symmetry.space_group_name_H-M   'P 1'
#
loop_
_entity.id
_entity.type
_entity.pdbx_description
1 polymer ?
#
loop_
_entity_poly.entity_id
_entity_poly.type
_entity_poly.pdbx_seq_one_letter_code
_entity_poly.pdbx_strand_id
1 'polypeptide(L)'
;MRHSIRLWLDWAMSDLLHLNRPRAIDQSVYTRYEKAGLTLYGPALPWNADAVVVELIARLPPTARTRTDFTLRLPGQNAVPADTVRKDEVDASKYRVFFRLAVPPASASAELLWRNRLLATVPLTVYQADQYLAELKLTTPTVAVRVGPQSVAAQTFVTTQCRGLTAAAVLRSSSGLAPLADLGVRAVFKSDRGADQIVPVPLTSSQLSAKEALLTAAPAKTPRRAGTYSVTWCAGSRELFSQPFVAVTGPRFLKSLRVSDARFVTADKAGVVRSSRNSPQPGEAVRVGPCFVLASSEPGAAGALTLHVVAVVPGAGRPPLVLEQTVLVTDGPTVFAPGMFDVSDLGSYTGFELRHREKVLGVLSVSPVPSAVFNSEGAFKPPPDFAWTQPAEDELAERLAKLMGDGTG
;
A
#
# COMPACT_ATOMS: atom_id res chain seq x y z
N MET A 1 -21.51 20.77 -77.89
CA MET A 1 -22.22 21.13 -76.63
C MET A 1 -22.69 19.93 -75.79
N ARG A 2 -22.97 18.74 -76.34
CA ARG A 2 -23.44 17.58 -75.52
C ARG A 2 -22.34 16.86 -74.69
N HIS A 3 -21.06 17.03 -75.03
CA HIS A 3 -19.96 16.39 -74.29
C HIS A 3 -19.55 17.12 -72.99
N SER A 4 -19.70 18.45 -72.90
CA SER A 4 -19.39 19.19 -71.66
C SER A 4 -20.44 18.96 -70.57
N ILE A 5 -21.70 18.74 -70.95
CA ILE A 5 -22.80 18.47 -70.02
C ILE A 5 -22.64 17.09 -69.38
N ARG A 6 -22.15 16.07 -70.11
CA ARG A 6 -21.89 14.73 -69.55
C ARG A 6 -20.72 14.72 -68.58
N LEU A 7 -19.62 15.40 -68.87
CA LEU A 7 -18.49 15.53 -67.94
C LEU A 7 -18.87 16.31 -66.67
N TRP A 8 -19.73 17.33 -66.79
CA TRP A 8 -20.25 18.06 -65.64
C TRP A 8 -21.24 17.23 -64.81
N LEU A 9 -22.11 16.45 -65.45
CA LEU A 9 -23.01 15.51 -64.78
C LEU A 9 -22.26 14.34 -64.13
N ASP A 10 -21.25 13.76 -64.79
CA ASP A 10 -20.44 12.69 -64.21
C ASP A 10 -19.60 13.22 -63.05
N TRP A 11 -19.07 14.44 -63.11
CA TRP A 11 -18.40 15.09 -61.98
C TRP A 11 -19.38 15.42 -60.84
N ALA A 12 -20.56 15.99 -61.14
CA ALA A 12 -21.59 16.26 -60.14
C ALA A 12 -22.17 14.97 -59.53
N MET A 13 -22.30 13.88 -60.29
CA MET A 13 -22.82 12.62 -59.78
C MET A 13 -21.78 11.81 -59.01
N SER A 14 -20.49 11.88 -59.37
CA SER A 14 -19.43 11.16 -58.65
C SER A 14 -18.97 11.89 -57.37
N ASP A 15 -18.89 13.22 -57.37
CA ASP A 15 -18.44 13.98 -56.19
C ASP A 15 -19.61 14.46 -55.29
N LEU A 16 -20.82 14.78 -55.80
CA LEU A 16 -21.93 15.27 -54.96
C LEU A 16 -22.90 14.16 -54.51
N LEU A 17 -23.12 13.09 -55.29
CA LEU A 17 -24.14 12.08 -54.95
C LEU A 17 -23.62 10.92 -54.09
N HIS A 18 -22.31 10.63 -54.07
CA HIS A 18 -21.75 9.64 -53.13
C HIS A 18 -21.71 10.13 -51.68
N LEU A 19 -21.92 11.43 -51.48
CA LEU A 19 -21.88 12.07 -50.18
C LEU A 19 -23.27 12.16 -49.54
N ASN A 20 -24.36 12.24 -50.31
CA ASN A 20 -25.72 12.45 -49.78
C ASN A 20 -26.51 11.18 -49.46
N ARG A 21 -25.95 9.99 -49.68
CA ARG A 21 -26.48 8.78 -49.04
C ARG A 21 -25.81 8.64 -47.68
N PRO A 22 -26.57 8.50 -46.57
CA PRO A 22 -26.03 8.05 -45.30
C PRO A 22 -25.71 6.55 -45.40
N ARG A 23 -24.80 6.17 -46.32
CA ARG A 23 -23.99 4.99 -46.06
C ARG A 23 -23.15 5.39 -44.86
N ALA A 24 -23.14 4.57 -43.81
CA ALA A 24 -22.21 4.71 -42.71
C ALA A 24 -20.80 4.80 -43.31
N ILE A 25 -20.33 6.04 -43.50
CA ILE A 25 -18.94 6.28 -43.84
C ILE A 25 -18.21 5.76 -42.62
N ASP A 26 -17.35 4.77 -42.84
CA ASP A 26 -16.48 4.19 -41.82
C ASP A 26 -15.48 5.27 -41.39
N GLN A 27 -15.99 6.19 -40.56
CA GLN A 27 -15.29 7.31 -39.98
C GLN A 27 -15.30 7.16 -38.47
N SER A 28 -14.15 7.38 -37.85
CA SER A 28 -14.01 7.43 -36.41
C SER A 28 -13.33 8.71 -36.01
N VAL A 29 -13.76 9.29 -34.88
CA VAL A 29 -13.16 10.47 -34.31
C VAL A 29 -12.67 10.12 -32.91
N TYR A 30 -11.41 10.46 -32.65
CA TYR A 30 -10.78 10.27 -31.36
C TYR A 30 -10.36 11.63 -30.81
N THR A 31 -10.52 11.78 -29.50
CA THR A 31 -10.01 12.93 -28.76
C THR A 31 -8.89 12.45 -27.85
N ARG A 32 -7.78 13.17 -27.86
CA ARG A 32 -6.65 12.98 -26.96
C ARG A 32 -6.15 14.33 -26.49
N TYR A 33 -5.33 14.36 -25.46
CA TYR A 33 -4.73 15.59 -24.97
C TYR A 33 -3.25 15.42 -24.72
N GLU A 34 -2.53 16.53 -24.76
CA GLU A 34 -1.12 16.61 -24.45
C GLU A 34 -0.96 17.18 -23.05
N LYS A 35 -0.12 16.54 -22.23
CA LYS A 35 0.26 17.07 -20.92
C LYS A 35 1.66 16.67 -20.52
N ALA A 36 2.50 17.63 -20.14
CA ALA A 36 3.87 17.40 -19.68
C ALA A 36 4.70 16.54 -20.66
N GLY A 37 4.52 16.80 -21.96
CA GLY A 37 5.16 16.04 -23.05
C GLY A 37 4.57 14.67 -23.33
N LEU A 38 3.48 14.27 -22.65
CA LEU A 38 2.75 13.03 -22.89
C LEU A 38 1.55 13.27 -23.81
N THR A 39 1.21 12.29 -24.64
CA THR A 39 -0.06 12.25 -25.37
C THR A 39 -0.96 11.18 -24.74
N LEU A 40 -2.12 11.59 -24.24
CA LEU A 40 -2.98 10.76 -23.40
C LEU A 40 -4.37 10.63 -24.01
N TYR A 41 -4.91 9.42 -23.92
CA TYR A 41 -6.24 9.07 -24.40
C TYR A 41 -7.21 9.06 -23.22
N GLY A 42 -8.31 9.80 -23.32
CA GLY A 42 -9.29 9.85 -22.27
C GLY A 42 -10.59 10.55 -22.70
N PRO A 43 -11.72 10.21 -22.08
CA PRO A 43 -13.01 10.81 -22.41
C PRO A 43 -13.15 12.25 -21.90
N ALA A 44 -12.27 12.68 -21.00
CA ALA A 44 -12.30 14.01 -20.38
C ALA A 44 -10.93 14.69 -20.46
N LEU A 45 -10.95 15.99 -20.74
CA LEU A 45 -9.81 16.86 -20.95
C LEU A 45 -9.55 17.65 -19.67
N PRO A 46 -8.34 17.61 -19.10
CA PRO A 46 -8.03 18.47 -17.98
C PRO A 46 -8.02 19.93 -18.39
N TRP A 47 -8.50 20.81 -17.51
CA TRP A 47 -8.38 22.26 -17.66
C TRP A 47 -6.93 22.73 -17.89
N ASN A 48 -5.95 21.98 -17.38
CA ASN A 48 -4.52 22.29 -17.51
C ASN A 48 -3.80 21.43 -18.56
N ALA A 49 -4.49 20.78 -19.50
CA ALA A 49 -3.83 20.18 -20.65
C ALA A 49 -3.07 21.26 -21.45
N ASP A 50 -1.92 20.88 -22.00
CA ASP A 50 -1.09 21.80 -22.79
C ASP A 50 -1.72 22.00 -24.19
N ALA A 51 -2.34 20.95 -24.74
CA ALA A 51 -3.13 21.02 -25.95
C ALA A 51 -4.19 19.89 -26.00
N VAL A 52 -5.24 20.12 -26.79
CA VAL A 52 -6.21 19.09 -27.20
C VAL A 52 -5.88 18.68 -28.63
N VAL A 53 -5.96 17.39 -28.93
CA VAL A 53 -5.79 16.87 -30.28
C VAL A 53 -7.03 16.06 -30.67
N VAL A 54 -7.67 16.47 -31.77
CA VAL A 54 -8.79 15.73 -32.38
C VAL A 54 -8.26 15.01 -33.61
N GLU A 55 -8.49 13.71 -33.67
CA GLU A 55 -8.06 12.84 -34.78
C GLU A 55 -9.30 12.29 -35.49
N LEU A 56 -9.47 12.63 -36.76
CA LEU A 56 -10.44 12.00 -37.65
C LEU A 56 -9.74 10.92 -38.47
N ILE A 57 -10.27 9.71 -38.44
CA ILE A 57 -9.90 8.63 -39.37
C ILE A 57 -11.08 8.42 -40.31
N ALA A 58 -10.89 8.68 -41.61
CA ALA A 58 -11.95 8.52 -42.60
C ALA A 58 -11.39 8.11 -43.96
N ARG A 59 -12.23 7.47 -44.79
CA ARG A 59 -11.95 7.28 -46.21
C ARG A 59 -12.20 8.58 -46.95
N LEU A 60 -11.12 9.21 -47.43
CA LEU A 60 -11.18 10.51 -48.09
C LEU A 60 -11.01 10.35 -49.62
N PRO A 61 -11.91 10.94 -50.43
CA PRO A 61 -11.71 10.99 -51.88
C PRO A 61 -10.41 11.75 -52.21
N PRO A 62 -9.80 11.55 -53.39
CA PRO A 62 -8.57 12.24 -53.79
C PRO A 62 -8.63 13.77 -53.65
N THR A 63 -9.82 14.34 -53.88
CA THR A 63 -10.12 15.78 -53.76
C THR A 63 -10.18 16.29 -52.32
N ALA A 64 -10.26 15.40 -51.33
CA ALA A 64 -10.36 15.73 -49.89
C ALA A 64 -9.08 15.37 -49.12
N ARG A 65 -7.91 15.46 -49.76
CA ARG A 65 -6.62 15.12 -49.13
C ARG A 65 -5.76 16.33 -48.80
N THR A 66 -6.29 17.54 -48.97
CA THR A 66 -5.58 18.77 -48.63
C THR A 66 -5.88 19.20 -47.20
N ARG A 67 -4.86 19.66 -46.48
CA ARG A 67 -4.97 20.15 -45.08
C ARG A 67 -5.96 21.31 -44.96
N THR A 68 -6.00 22.21 -45.94
CA THR A 68 -6.81 23.44 -45.94
C THR A 68 -8.30 23.18 -46.09
N ASP A 69 -8.69 22.02 -46.61
CA ASP A 69 -10.10 21.66 -46.74
C ASP A 69 -10.73 21.26 -45.39
N PHE A 70 -9.96 21.05 -44.34
CA PHE A 70 -10.47 20.57 -43.05
C PHE A 70 -10.41 21.66 -41.98
N THR A 71 -11.54 21.89 -41.31
CA THR A 71 -11.63 22.83 -40.20
C THR A 71 -12.39 22.24 -39.03
N LEU A 72 -11.98 22.58 -37.82
CA LEU A 72 -12.66 22.28 -36.57
C LEU A 72 -13.21 23.58 -36.00
N ARG A 73 -14.52 23.67 -35.78
CA ARG A 73 -15.17 24.87 -35.23
C ARG A 73 -15.65 24.61 -33.81
N LEU A 74 -15.34 25.54 -32.92
CA LEU A 74 -15.91 25.58 -31.58
C LEU A 74 -16.84 26.81 -31.46
N PRO A 75 -17.93 26.73 -30.70
CA PRO A 75 -18.81 27.86 -30.46
C PRO A 75 -18.04 29.07 -29.91
N GLY A 76 -18.18 30.22 -30.58
CA GLY A 76 -17.54 31.48 -30.15
C GLY A 76 -16.03 31.60 -30.40
N GLN A 77 -15.41 30.65 -31.10
CA GLN A 77 -13.99 30.69 -31.45
C GLN A 77 -13.77 30.67 -32.96
N ASN A 78 -12.58 31.13 -33.40
CA ASN A 78 -12.16 31.02 -34.79
C ASN A 78 -12.00 29.55 -35.20
N ALA A 79 -12.27 29.24 -36.47
CA ALA A 79 -12.09 27.90 -37.00
C ALA A 79 -10.61 27.48 -36.94
N VAL A 80 -10.35 26.28 -36.42
CA VAL A 80 -9.01 25.70 -36.30
C VAL A 80 -8.75 24.85 -37.56
N PRO A 81 -7.76 25.19 -38.40
CA PRO A 81 -7.44 24.35 -39.55
C PRO A 81 -6.84 23.01 -39.10
N ALA A 82 -6.95 21.97 -39.93
CA ALA A 82 -6.20 20.74 -39.69
C ALA A 82 -4.69 21.05 -39.56
N ASP A 83 -4.00 20.32 -38.71
CA ASP A 83 -2.56 20.41 -38.53
C ASP A 83 -1.80 19.46 -39.46
N THR A 84 -2.26 18.22 -39.55
CA THR A 84 -1.65 17.23 -40.44
C THR A 84 -2.71 16.33 -41.07
N VAL A 85 -2.46 15.92 -42.32
CA VAL A 85 -3.25 14.93 -43.05
C VAL A 85 -2.28 13.87 -43.55
N ARG A 86 -2.45 12.62 -43.13
CA ARG A 86 -1.59 11.50 -43.54
C ARG A 86 -2.41 10.26 -43.84
N LYS A 87 -1.87 9.33 -44.64
CA LYS A 87 -2.48 8.01 -44.81
C LYS A 87 -2.45 7.26 -43.48
N ASP A 88 -3.48 6.46 -43.23
CA ASP A 88 -3.51 5.55 -42.09
C ASP A 88 -2.50 4.42 -42.31
N GLU A 89 -1.78 4.06 -41.24
CA GLU A 89 -0.71 3.06 -41.29
C GLU A 89 -1.25 1.63 -41.36
N VAL A 90 -2.49 1.39 -40.88
CA VAL A 90 -3.12 0.07 -40.81
C VAL A 90 -3.99 -0.19 -42.04
N ASP A 91 -4.76 0.81 -42.47
CA ASP A 91 -5.61 0.75 -43.65
C ASP A 91 -5.23 1.88 -44.64
N ALA A 92 -4.47 1.53 -45.68
CA ALA A 92 -4.02 2.48 -46.70
C ALA A 92 -5.16 3.19 -47.46
N SER A 93 -6.41 2.71 -47.34
CA SER A 93 -7.59 3.38 -47.91
C SER A 93 -8.10 4.53 -47.03
N LYS A 94 -7.67 4.61 -45.77
CA LYS A 94 -8.06 5.63 -44.80
C LYS A 94 -6.99 6.70 -44.66
N TYR A 95 -7.42 7.87 -44.22
CA TYR A 95 -6.57 9.01 -43.90
C TYR A 95 -6.86 9.46 -42.48
N ARG A 96 -5.80 9.91 -41.79
CA ARG A 96 -5.85 10.53 -40.49
C ARG A 96 -5.67 12.04 -40.63
N VAL A 97 -6.63 12.78 -40.11
CA VAL A 97 -6.60 14.25 -40.05
C VAL A 97 -6.50 14.65 -38.59
N PHE A 98 -5.46 15.40 -38.23
CA PHE A 98 -5.24 15.86 -36.86
C PHE A 98 -5.54 17.35 -36.76
N PHE A 99 -6.19 17.75 -35.68
CA PHE A 99 -6.39 19.15 -35.30
C PHE A 99 -5.78 19.35 -33.92
N ARG A 100 -5.00 20.41 -33.74
CA ARG A 100 -4.40 20.77 -32.46
C ARG A 100 -4.92 22.13 -32.03
N LEU A 101 -5.46 22.22 -30.82
CA LEU A 101 -6.08 23.43 -30.29
C LEU A 101 -5.80 23.59 -28.80
N ALA A 102 -5.96 24.82 -28.31
CA ALA A 102 -5.96 25.11 -26.87
C ALA A 102 -7.17 24.45 -26.19
N VAL A 103 -7.03 24.18 -24.88
CA VAL A 103 -8.11 23.63 -24.07
C VAL A 103 -9.27 24.64 -24.00
N PRO A 104 -10.50 24.24 -24.34
CA PRO A 104 -11.65 25.12 -24.18
C PRO A 104 -11.88 25.48 -22.70
N PRO A 105 -12.36 26.70 -22.38
CA PRO A 105 -12.60 27.11 -20.99
C PRO A 105 -13.72 26.30 -20.30
N ALA A 106 -14.61 25.69 -21.08
CA ALA A 106 -15.70 24.84 -20.62
C ALA A 106 -15.98 23.73 -21.64
N SER A 107 -16.69 22.68 -21.21
CA SER A 107 -17.14 21.61 -22.09
C SER A 107 -17.93 22.16 -23.28
N ALA A 108 -17.60 21.70 -24.49
CA ALA A 108 -18.21 22.20 -25.72
C ALA A 108 -18.38 21.07 -26.74
N SER A 109 -19.18 21.34 -27.77
CA SER A 109 -19.33 20.46 -28.93
C SER A 109 -18.62 21.08 -30.12
N ALA A 110 -17.57 20.44 -30.62
CA ALA A 110 -16.83 20.91 -31.78
C ALA A 110 -17.42 20.32 -33.06
N GLU A 111 -17.56 21.14 -34.09
CA GLU A 111 -18.00 20.72 -35.42
C GLU A 111 -16.78 20.47 -36.30
N LEU A 112 -16.63 19.24 -36.79
CA LEU A 112 -15.60 18.88 -37.75
C LEU A 112 -16.17 19.02 -39.16
N LEU A 113 -15.58 19.92 -39.93
CA LEU A 113 -16.00 20.26 -41.27
C LEU A 113 -14.97 19.86 -42.32
N TRP A 114 -15.47 19.39 -43.46
CA TRP A 114 -14.74 19.37 -44.72
C TRP A 114 -15.33 20.42 -45.65
N ARG A 115 -14.55 21.46 -45.95
CA ARG A 115 -14.97 22.74 -46.52
C ARG A 115 -16.07 23.34 -45.63
N ASN A 116 -17.31 23.29 -46.07
CA ASN A 116 -18.48 23.75 -45.31
C ASN A 116 -19.43 22.63 -44.90
N ARG A 117 -19.02 21.37 -45.08
CA ARG A 117 -19.86 20.21 -44.81
C ARG A 117 -19.50 19.57 -43.48
N LEU A 118 -20.51 19.40 -42.61
CA LEU A 118 -20.38 18.68 -41.35
C LEU A 118 -20.08 17.20 -41.60
N LEU A 119 -18.93 16.76 -41.10
CA LEU A 119 -18.53 15.36 -41.09
C LEU A 119 -18.92 14.71 -39.77
N ALA A 120 -18.61 15.36 -38.65
CA ALA A 120 -18.89 14.85 -37.31
C ALA A 120 -19.00 15.98 -36.28
N THR A 121 -19.72 15.69 -35.21
CA THR A 121 -19.77 16.52 -34.00
C THR A 121 -18.99 15.82 -32.89
N VAL A 122 -18.06 16.52 -32.26
CA VAL A 122 -17.09 15.96 -31.32
C VAL A 122 -17.32 16.58 -29.93
N PRO A 123 -17.78 15.81 -28.93
CA PRO A 123 -17.85 16.31 -27.58
C PRO A 123 -16.45 16.49 -26.99
N LEU A 124 -16.16 17.70 -26.51
CA LEU A 124 -14.94 18.04 -25.78
C LEU A 124 -15.32 18.28 -24.33
N THR A 125 -15.29 17.22 -23.52
CA THR A 125 -15.63 17.28 -22.09
C THR A 125 -14.44 17.80 -21.30
N VAL A 126 -14.50 19.03 -20.79
CA VAL A 126 -13.45 19.62 -19.97
C VAL A 126 -13.84 19.51 -18.50
N TYR A 127 -12.94 18.99 -17.67
CA TYR A 127 -13.12 18.97 -16.22
C TYR A 127 -12.26 20.03 -15.54
N GLN A 128 -12.80 20.62 -14.48
CA GLN A 128 -12.18 21.73 -13.76
C GLN A 128 -11.27 21.22 -12.63
N ALA A 129 -10.39 22.11 -12.15
CA ALA A 129 -9.43 21.82 -11.08
C ALA A 129 -10.08 21.22 -9.84
N ASP A 130 -11.18 21.83 -9.37
CA ASP A 130 -11.86 21.39 -8.15
C ASP A 130 -12.53 20.03 -8.33
N GLN A 131 -13.08 19.76 -9.51
CA GLN A 131 -13.70 18.46 -9.83
C GLN A 131 -12.65 17.34 -9.85
N TYR A 132 -11.50 17.61 -10.47
CA TYR A 132 -10.37 16.70 -10.46
C TYR A 132 -9.85 16.44 -9.07
N LEU A 133 -9.55 17.51 -8.34
CA LEU A 133 -9.02 17.40 -7.00
C LEU A 133 -9.99 16.60 -6.15
N ALA A 134 -11.31 16.85 -6.22
CA ALA A 134 -12.36 16.12 -5.52
C ALA A 134 -12.40 14.61 -5.83
N GLU A 135 -12.12 14.22 -7.08
CA GLU A 135 -12.16 12.81 -7.51
C GLU A 135 -10.98 11.97 -7.01
N LEU A 136 -9.85 12.62 -6.70
CA LEU A 136 -8.64 11.93 -6.24
C LEU A 136 -8.92 11.13 -4.97
N LYS A 137 -8.50 9.86 -4.98
CA LYS A 137 -8.62 8.95 -3.84
C LYS A 137 -7.27 8.40 -3.46
N LEU A 138 -7.03 8.38 -2.16
CA LEU A 138 -5.83 7.78 -1.59
C LEU A 138 -6.21 6.47 -0.90
N THR A 139 -5.55 5.39 -1.27
CA THR A 139 -5.81 4.04 -0.75
C THR A 139 -4.58 3.49 -0.05
N THR A 140 -4.82 2.75 1.04
CA THR A 140 -3.80 2.10 1.85
C THR A 140 -2.68 3.05 2.35
N PRO A 141 -3.03 4.21 2.95
CA PRO A 141 -2.03 5.06 3.59
C PRO A 141 -1.32 4.29 4.70
N THR A 142 0.00 4.19 4.58
CA THR A 142 0.83 3.40 5.47
C THR A 142 2.05 4.21 5.88
N VAL A 143 2.32 4.25 7.18
CA VAL A 143 3.60 4.70 7.71
C VAL A 143 4.45 3.47 7.99
N ALA A 144 5.68 3.49 7.51
CA ALA A 144 6.68 2.47 7.74
C ALA A 144 7.90 3.06 8.44
N VAL A 145 8.45 2.31 9.38
CA VAL A 145 9.65 2.67 10.13
C VAL A 145 10.76 1.67 9.87
N ARG A 146 11.98 2.17 9.78
CA ARG A 146 13.18 1.33 9.73
C ARG A 146 13.68 1.10 11.15
N VAL A 147 13.57 -0.13 11.62
CA VAL A 147 14.06 -0.57 12.93
C VAL A 147 15.19 -1.57 12.68
N GLY A 148 16.43 -1.16 12.99
CA GLY A 148 17.61 -1.93 12.62
C GLY A 148 17.72 -2.09 11.09
N PRO A 149 17.85 -3.32 10.56
CA PRO A 149 17.89 -3.57 9.11
C PRO A 149 16.50 -3.72 8.47
N GLN A 150 15.44 -3.85 9.26
CA GLN A 150 14.10 -4.15 8.75
C GLN A 150 13.26 -2.86 8.59
N SER A 151 12.40 -2.84 7.59
CA SER A 151 11.36 -1.81 7.42
C SER A 151 10.00 -2.45 7.64
N VAL A 152 9.21 -1.89 8.55
CA VAL A 152 7.92 -2.45 8.97
C VAL A 152 6.86 -1.36 9.01
N ALA A 153 5.65 -1.69 8.57
CA ALA A 153 4.50 -0.79 8.73
C ALA A 153 4.20 -0.63 10.23
N ALA A 154 4.10 0.61 10.70
CA ALA A 154 3.88 0.89 12.10
C ALA A 154 3.08 2.19 12.28
N GLN A 155 2.15 2.15 13.22
CA GLN A 155 1.49 3.34 13.77
C GLN A 155 2.16 3.80 15.05
N THR A 156 2.81 2.88 15.79
CA THR A 156 3.51 3.15 17.03
C THR A 156 4.94 2.62 16.92
N PHE A 157 5.95 3.39 17.30
CA PHE A 157 7.33 2.88 17.23
C PHE A 157 8.27 3.46 18.29
N VAL A 158 9.35 2.73 18.59
CA VAL A 158 10.36 3.19 19.55
C VAL A 158 11.25 4.25 18.92
N THR A 159 11.14 5.49 19.40
CA THR A 159 11.87 6.68 18.92
C THR A 159 13.37 6.46 18.74
N THR A 160 14.05 5.93 19.75
CA THR A 160 15.51 5.71 19.75
C THR A 160 15.97 4.64 18.77
N GLN A 161 15.05 3.83 18.24
CA GLN A 161 15.34 2.73 17.31
C GLN A 161 14.95 3.07 15.87
N CYS A 162 14.25 4.20 15.64
CA CYS A 162 13.85 4.67 14.33
C CYS A 162 15.05 5.20 13.53
N ARG A 163 15.54 4.38 12.59
CA ARG A 163 16.62 4.75 11.66
C ARG A 163 16.11 5.38 10.37
N GLY A 164 14.80 5.38 10.16
CA GLY A 164 14.15 5.90 8.97
C GLY A 164 12.64 5.88 9.12
N LEU A 165 11.97 6.81 8.47
CA LEU A 165 10.52 6.93 8.42
C LEU A 165 10.12 7.13 6.97
N THR A 166 9.15 6.36 6.49
CA THR A 166 8.61 6.46 5.14
C THR A 166 7.10 6.40 5.21
N ALA A 167 6.41 7.34 4.59
CA ALA A 167 4.99 7.23 4.31
C ALA A 167 4.80 6.74 2.88
N ALA A 168 3.85 5.83 2.69
CA ALA A 168 3.48 5.33 1.38
C ALA A 168 1.95 5.29 1.23
N ALA A 169 1.48 5.45 0.00
CA ALA A 169 0.07 5.33 -0.34
C ALA A 169 -0.10 5.08 -1.83
N VAL A 170 -1.25 4.55 -2.24
CA VAL A 170 -1.62 4.47 -3.67
C VAL A 170 -2.61 5.59 -3.97
N LEU A 171 -2.25 6.50 -4.87
CA LEU A 171 -3.12 7.54 -5.38
C LEU A 171 -3.87 7.04 -6.61
N ARG A 172 -5.16 7.32 -6.70
CA ARG A 172 -6.05 6.89 -7.79
C ARG A 172 -6.84 8.07 -8.35
N SER A 173 -7.06 8.04 -9.67
CA SER A 173 -7.91 8.96 -10.41
C SER A 173 -8.69 8.24 -11.50
N SER A 174 -9.96 8.58 -11.69
CA SER A 174 -10.78 8.10 -12.81
C SER A 174 -10.31 8.65 -14.16
N SER A 175 -9.81 9.89 -14.18
CA SER A 175 -9.45 10.66 -15.38
C SER A 175 -7.96 10.61 -15.74
N GLY A 176 -7.12 10.05 -14.86
CA GLY A 176 -5.66 9.99 -15.01
C GLY A 176 -4.90 10.90 -14.05
N LEU A 177 -3.58 10.75 -13.99
CA LEU A 177 -2.73 11.48 -13.04
C LEU A 177 -1.95 12.65 -13.64
N ALA A 178 -1.99 12.82 -14.96
CA ALA A 178 -1.26 13.86 -15.67
C ALA A 178 -1.47 15.31 -15.16
N PRO A 179 -2.67 15.73 -14.70
CA PRO A 179 -2.85 17.08 -14.16
C PRO A 179 -1.97 17.39 -12.95
N LEU A 180 -1.54 16.36 -12.21
CA LEU A 180 -0.66 16.50 -11.05
C LEU A 180 0.75 16.96 -11.40
N ALA A 181 1.14 16.96 -12.68
CA ALA A 181 2.41 17.52 -13.13
C ALA A 181 2.56 19.01 -12.74
N ASP A 182 1.47 19.78 -12.78
CA ASP A 182 1.49 21.20 -12.39
C ASP A 182 1.09 21.41 -10.94
N LEU A 183 0.09 20.66 -10.46
CA LEU A 183 -0.43 20.82 -9.09
C LEU A 183 0.56 20.34 -8.04
N GLY A 184 1.37 19.34 -8.38
CA GLY A 184 2.26 18.66 -7.46
C GLY A 184 1.53 17.81 -6.43
N VAL A 185 2.25 16.81 -5.93
CA VAL A 185 1.85 15.99 -4.78
C VAL A 185 2.90 16.19 -3.69
N ARG A 186 2.45 16.30 -2.43
CA ARG A 186 3.36 16.40 -1.29
C ARG A 186 2.83 15.64 -0.08
N ALA A 187 3.74 15.21 0.78
CA ALA A 187 3.44 14.74 2.12
C ALA A 187 3.95 15.77 3.13
N VAL A 188 3.12 16.15 4.08
CA VAL A 188 3.46 17.06 5.18
C VAL A 188 3.56 16.25 6.46
N PHE A 189 4.76 16.14 7.01
CA PHE A 189 4.99 15.49 8.30
C PHE A 189 4.93 16.53 9.40
N LYS A 190 3.96 16.38 10.30
CA LYS A 190 3.72 17.30 11.42
C LYS A 190 4.14 16.67 12.74
N SER A 191 4.52 17.52 13.67
CA SER A 191 4.82 17.14 15.04
C SER A 191 4.20 18.16 16.00
N ASP A 192 3.73 17.72 17.15
CA ASP A 192 3.06 18.62 18.13
C ASP A 192 3.95 19.80 18.60
N ARG A 193 5.27 19.67 18.48
CA ARG A 193 6.25 20.62 19.05
C ARG A 193 7.37 21.02 18.08
N GLY A 194 7.14 20.94 16.78
CA GLY A 194 8.18 21.17 15.78
C GLY A 194 7.63 21.68 14.46
N ALA A 195 8.53 22.19 13.62
CA ALA A 195 8.17 22.69 12.30
C ALA A 195 7.73 21.55 11.37
N ASP A 196 6.73 21.85 10.55
CA ASP A 196 6.24 20.94 9.51
C ASP A 196 7.35 20.66 8.49
N GLN A 197 7.50 19.39 8.12
CA GLN A 197 8.39 18.97 7.04
C GLN A 197 7.57 18.67 5.80
N ILE A 198 7.70 19.53 4.79
CA ILE A 198 7.04 19.36 3.49
C ILE A 198 7.95 18.56 2.57
N VAL A 199 7.48 17.40 2.13
CA VAL A 199 8.22 16.49 1.23
C VAL A 199 7.49 16.44 -0.11
N PRO A 200 8.07 17.00 -1.19
CA PRO A 200 7.49 16.87 -2.54
C PRO A 200 7.60 15.42 -3.01
N VAL A 201 6.58 14.94 -3.73
CA VAL A 201 6.49 13.57 -4.25
C VAL A 201 6.36 13.66 -5.77
N PRO A 202 7.49 13.74 -6.49
CA PRO A 202 7.47 13.82 -7.94
C PRO A 202 6.93 12.52 -8.54
N LEU A 203 6.10 12.65 -9.57
CA LEU A 203 5.60 11.51 -10.34
C LEU A 203 6.40 11.38 -11.63
N THR A 204 6.76 10.14 -11.97
CA THR A 204 7.39 9.84 -13.26
C THR A 204 6.39 9.97 -14.40
N SER A 205 6.88 10.13 -15.62
CA SER A 205 6.04 10.13 -16.84
C SER A 205 5.14 8.90 -16.95
N SER A 206 5.64 7.71 -16.57
CA SER A 206 4.83 6.48 -16.55
C SER A 206 3.68 6.56 -15.56
N GLN A 207 3.93 7.07 -14.35
CA GLN A 207 2.87 7.27 -13.34
C GLN A 207 1.87 8.35 -13.74
N LEU A 208 2.33 9.46 -14.33
CA LEU A 208 1.44 10.53 -14.84
C LEU A 208 0.53 10.04 -15.95
N SER A 209 1.01 9.13 -16.81
CA SER A 209 0.20 8.51 -17.86
C SER A 209 -0.82 7.48 -17.35
N ALA A 210 -0.66 7.02 -16.10
CA ALA A 210 -1.52 6.03 -15.49
C ALA A 210 -2.71 6.67 -14.75
N LYS A 211 -3.62 5.80 -14.29
CA LYS A 211 -4.72 6.16 -13.39
C LYS A 211 -4.40 5.95 -11.92
N GLU A 212 -3.32 5.24 -11.63
CA GLU A 212 -2.87 4.93 -10.28
C GLU A 212 -1.36 5.08 -10.16
N ALA A 213 -0.89 5.54 -9.01
CA ALA A 213 0.54 5.66 -8.72
C ALA A 213 0.83 5.35 -7.25
N LEU A 214 1.93 4.61 -7.01
CA LEU A 214 2.51 4.48 -5.68
C LEU A 214 3.24 5.77 -5.32
N LEU A 215 2.80 6.40 -4.23
CA LEU A 215 3.44 7.55 -3.61
C LEU A 215 4.35 7.08 -2.49
N THR A 216 5.54 7.64 -2.39
CA THR A 216 6.46 7.43 -1.28
C THR A 216 7.07 8.77 -0.85
N ALA A 217 7.13 9.00 0.46
CA ALA A 217 7.70 10.20 1.03
C ALA A 217 8.48 9.87 2.31
N ALA A 218 9.67 10.44 2.46
CA ALA A 218 10.48 10.32 3.67
C ALA A 218 10.88 11.72 4.14
N PRO A 219 10.61 12.08 5.42
CA PRO A 219 11.04 13.36 5.95
C PRO A 219 12.57 13.36 6.12
N ALA A 220 13.19 14.53 5.97
CA ALA A 220 14.63 14.68 6.14
C ALA A 220 15.09 14.37 7.58
N LYS A 221 14.22 14.61 8.57
CA LYS A 221 14.49 14.33 9.98
C LYS A 221 13.42 13.39 10.53
N THR A 222 13.87 12.28 11.14
CA THR A 222 13.00 11.36 11.86
C THR A 222 12.63 11.90 13.25
N PRO A 223 11.48 11.50 13.81
CA PRO A 223 11.10 11.78 15.19
C PRO A 223 12.16 11.35 16.20
N ARG A 224 12.71 12.31 16.97
CA ARG A 224 13.68 12.05 18.05
C ARG A 224 13.08 12.07 19.46
N ARG A 225 11.86 12.57 19.60
CA ARG A 225 11.16 12.69 20.88
C ARG A 225 9.91 11.83 20.85
N ALA A 226 9.52 11.33 22.01
CA ALA A 226 8.24 10.65 22.13
C ALA A 226 7.11 11.67 21.99
N GLY A 227 6.01 11.27 21.36
CA GLY A 227 4.88 12.15 21.10
C GLY A 227 4.03 11.68 19.91
N THR A 228 3.00 12.45 19.61
CA THR A 228 2.14 12.24 18.46
C THR A 228 2.67 13.02 17.27
N TYR A 229 2.53 12.41 16.10
CA TYR A 229 2.95 12.93 14.82
C TYR A 229 1.84 12.62 13.81
N SER A 230 1.86 13.29 12.67
CA SER A 230 0.99 12.94 11.57
C SER A 230 1.68 13.09 10.22
N VAL A 231 1.20 12.36 9.23
CA VAL A 231 1.52 12.60 7.83
C VAL A 231 0.25 12.96 7.09
N THR A 232 0.28 14.09 6.39
CA THR A 232 -0.84 14.61 5.61
C THR A 232 -0.47 14.62 4.13
N TRP A 233 -1.21 13.88 3.32
CA TRP A 233 -1.05 13.86 1.86
C TRP A 233 -1.84 14.99 1.22
N CYS A 234 -1.21 15.74 0.34
CA CYS A 234 -1.84 16.85 -0.39
C CYS A 234 -1.59 16.74 -1.89
N ALA A 235 -2.58 17.15 -2.68
CA ALA A 235 -2.45 17.40 -4.12
C ALA A 235 -2.85 18.86 -4.38
N GLY A 236 -1.92 19.67 -4.91
CA GLY A 236 -2.14 21.12 -5.02
C GLY A 236 -2.47 21.76 -3.66
N SER A 237 -3.62 22.43 -3.57
CA SER A 237 -4.14 23.03 -2.33
C SER A 237 -4.99 22.07 -1.49
N ARG A 238 -5.39 20.90 -2.03
CA ARG A 238 -6.30 19.97 -1.35
C ARG A 238 -5.56 19.00 -0.45
N GLU A 239 -6.02 18.85 0.78
CA GLU A 239 -5.69 17.72 1.65
C GLU A 239 -6.49 16.48 1.23
N LEU A 240 -5.78 15.39 0.96
CA LEU A 240 -6.38 14.12 0.54
C LEU A 240 -6.63 13.19 1.72
N PHE A 241 -5.65 13.08 2.62
CA PHE A 241 -5.72 12.19 3.78
C PHE A 241 -4.71 12.60 4.84
N SER A 242 -5.03 12.39 6.12
CA SER A 242 -4.12 12.60 7.24
C SER A 242 -4.11 11.38 8.15
N GLN A 243 -2.91 10.86 8.44
CA GLN A 243 -2.70 9.70 9.30
C GLN A 243 -1.91 10.09 10.54
N PRO A 244 -2.43 9.88 11.76
CA PRO A 244 -1.64 10.02 12.97
C PRO A 244 -0.73 8.79 13.17
N PHE A 245 0.41 9.00 13.82
CA PHE A 245 1.29 7.95 14.30
C PHE A 245 2.01 8.43 15.56
N VAL A 246 2.52 7.50 16.37
CA VAL A 246 3.03 7.76 17.71
C VAL A 246 4.45 7.24 17.84
N ALA A 247 5.32 8.08 18.37
CA ALA A 247 6.67 7.69 18.73
C ALA A 247 6.72 7.51 20.26
N VAL A 248 7.13 6.33 20.75
CA VAL A 248 7.18 5.98 22.18
C VAL A 248 8.61 5.80 22.66
N THR A 249 8.78 5.78 24.00
CA THR A 249 10.06 5.49 24.63
C THR A 249 10.25 3.98 24.78
N GLY A 250 11.51 3.52 24.86
CA GLY A 250 11.83 2.12 25.11
C GLY A 250 11.15 1.54 26.36
N PRO A 251 11.18 2.23 27.53
CA PRO A 251 10.46 1.77 28.72
C PRO A 251 8.95 1.62 28.54
N ARG A 252 8.30 2.52 27.78
CA ARG A 252 6.86 2.39 27.48
C ARG A 252 6.58 1.17 26.60
N PHE A 253 7.37 0.97 25.55
CA PHE A 253 7.26 -0.21 24.70
C PHE A 253 7.51 -1.52 25.48
N LEU A 254 8.51 -1.56 26.36
CA LEU A 254 8.76 -2.72 27.22
C LEU A 254 7.60 -3.03 28.19
N LYS A 255 6.84 -2.01 28.60
CA LYS A 255 5.63 -2.19 29.41
C LYS A 255 4.43 -2.69 28.59
N SER A 256 4.41 -2.46 27.27
CA SER A 256 3.35 -2.97 26.39
C SER A 256 3.57 -4.40 25.91
N LEU A 257 4.78 -4.94 26.07
CA LEU A 257 5.07 -6.33 25.69
C LEU A 257 4.31 -7.32 26.57
N ARG A 258 3.69 -8.29 25.92
CA ARG A 258 3.08 -9.47 26.53
C ARG A 258 3.61 -10.74 25.87
N VAL A 259 3.74 -11.81 26.66
CA VAL A 259 3.90 -13.17 26.13
C VAL A 259 2.50 -13.73 25.96
N SER A 260 2.06 -13.86 24.72
CA SER A 260 0.74 -14.40 24.40
C SER A 260 0.68 -15.91 24.47
N ASP A 261 1.83 -16.59 24.30
CA ASP A 261 1.91 -18.03 24.40
C ASP A 261 3.33 -18.50 24.74
N ALA A 262 3.43 -19.65 25.39
CA ALA A 262 4.68 -20.35 25.67
C ALA A 262 4.49 -21.84 25.43
N ARG A 263 5.37 -22.44 24.61
CA ARG A 263 5.28 -23.82 24.15
C ARG A 263 6.64 -24.46 24.07
N PHE A 264 6.68 -25.78 24.10
CA PHE A 264 7.82 -26.57 23.69
C PHE A 264 7.75 -26.82 22.18
N VAL A 265 8.89 -26.72 21.51
CA VAL A 265 9.11 -27.21 20.15
C VAL A 265 9.95 -28.46 20.26
N THR A 266 9.47 -29.56 19.71
CA THR A 266 10.11 -30.87 19.80
C THR A 266 10.42 -31.41 18.41
N ALA A 267 11.50 -32.19 18.29
CA ALA A 267 11.82 -32.93 17.08
C ALA A 267 12.09 -34.40 17.42
N ASP A 268 11.47 -35.32 16.67
CA ASP A 268 11.68 -36.75 16.81
C ASP A 268 12.94 -37.24 16.05
N LYS A 269 13.20 -38.57 16.08
CA LYS A 269 14.34 -39.19 15.37
C LYS A 269 14.28 -39.01 13.85
N ALA A 270 13.08 -38.87 13.29
CA ALA A 270 12.88 -38.63 11.87
C ALA A 270 13.00 -37.14 11.51
N GLY A 271 13.21 -36.26 12.50
CA GLY A 271 13.31 -34.82 12.33
C GLY A 271 11.95 -34.11 12.20
N VAL A 272 10.84 -34.79 12.48
CA VAL A 272 9.50 -34.18 12.44
C VAL A 272 9.36 -33.23 13.63
N VAL A 273 9.09 -31.96 13.32
CA VAL A 273 8.95 -30.91 14.33
C VAL A 273 7.49 -30.74 14.77
N ARG A 274 7.25 -30.66 16.08
CA ARG A 274 5.92 -30.44 16.67
C ARG A 274 5.98 -29.34 17.73
N SER A 275 4.83 -28.73 18.03
CA SER A 275 4.69 -27.77 19.14
C SER A 275 3.68 -28.26 20.15
N SER A 276 4.01 -28.24 21.44
CA SER A 276 3.14 -28.65 22.54
C SER A 276 3.19 -27.64 23.69
N ARG A 277 2.10 -27.45 24.43
CA ARG A 277 2.11 -26.64 25.66
C ARG A 277 2.87 -27.35 26.79
N ASN A 278 2.81 -28.68 26.80
CA ASN A 278 3.44 -29.51 27.81
C ASN A 278 4.82 -29.96 27.36
N SER A 279 5.70 -30.21 28.34
CA SER A 279 6.98 -30.88 28.11
C SER A 279 6.76 -32.24 27.42
N PRO A 280 7.62 -32.65 26.47
CA PRO A 280 7.52 -33.97 25.86
C PRO A 280 7.62 -35.09 26.90
N GLN A 281 6.90 -36.18 26.68
CA GLN A 281 7.08 -37.40 27.47
C GLN A 281 8.38 -38.11 27.06
N PRO A 282 8.97 -38.93 27.94
CA PRO A 282 10.15 -39.72 27.61
C PRO A 282 9.96 -40.55 26.33
N GLY A 283 10.87 -40.39 25.37
CA GLY A 283 10.85 -41.13 24.10
C GLY A 283 10.03 -40.49 22.98
N GLU A 284 9.24 -39.44 23.25
CA GLU A 284 8.47 -38.73 22.22
C GLU A 284 9.34 -37.83 21.32
N ALA A 285 10.44 -37.31 21.87
CA ALA A 285 11.31 -36.36 21.21
C ALA A 285 12.78 -36.70 21.46
N VAL A 286 13.64 -36.35 20.50
CA VAL A 286 15.10 -36.39 20.63
C VAL A 286 15.63 -35.00 20.95
N ARG A 287 14.98 -33.96 20.41
CA ARG A 287 15.33 -32.57 20.68
C ARG A 287 14.13 -31.80 21.17
N VAL A 288 14.37 -30.85 22.05
CA VAL A 288 13.35 -29.99 22.64
C VAL A 288 13.91 -28.58 22.79
N GLY A 289 13.06 -27.56 22.64
CA GLY A 289 13.42 -26.17 22.85
C GLY A 289 12.21 -25.35 23.28
N PRO A 290 12.41 -24.26 24.04
CA PRO A 290 11.34 -23.34 24.36
C PRO A 290 10.94 -22.54 23.13
N CYS A 291 9.68 -22.12 23.09
CA CYS A 291 9.13 -21.24 22.07
C CYS A 291 8.18 -20.26 22.74
N PHE A 292 8.47 -18.97 22.63
CA PHE A 292 7.66 -17.91 23.17
C PHE A 292 7.03 -17.12 22.03
N VAL A 293 5.75 -16.78 22.16
CA VAL A 293 5.06 -15.88 21.24
C VAL A 293 4.86 -14.55 21.95
N LEU A 294 5.46 -13.51 21.39
CA LEU A 294 5.45 -12.15 21.93
C LEU A 294 4.56 -11.26 21.08
N ALA A 295 3.90 -10.30 21.71
CA ALA A 295 3.24 -9.21 21.01
C ALA A 295 3.26 -7.96 21.89
N SER A 296 3.18 -6.79 21.25
CA SER A 296 2.88 -5.54 21.94
C SER A 296 1.36 -5.36 22.07
N SER A 297 0.90 -4.78 23.18
CA SER A 297 -0.49 -4.34 23.36
C SER A 297 -0.79 -2.99 22.69
N GLU A 298 0.23 -2.23 22.30
CA GLU A 298 0.09 -0.96 21.58
C GLU A 298 -0.22 -1.23 20.09
N PRO A 299 -1.30 -0.68 19.51
CA PRO A 299 -1.66 -0.90 18.11
C PRO A 299 -0.60 -0.41 17.11
N GLY A 300 -0.37 -1.22 16.08
CA GLY A 300 0.63 -0.97 15.04
C GLY A 300 2.03 -0.76 15.59
N ALA A 301 2.37 -1.38 16.72
CA ALA A 301 3.66 -1.18 17.35
C ALA A 301 4.81 -1.84 16.57
N ALA A 302 5.99 -1.21 16.62
CA ALA A 302 7.23 -1.78 16.13
C ALA A 302 8.41 -1.37 17.02
N GLY A 303 9.14 -2.35 17.51
CA GLY A 303 10.37 -2.13 18.26
C GLY A 303 11.26 -3.38 18.27
N ALA A 304 12.56 -3.18 18.31
CA ALA A 304 13.53 -4.24 18.48
C ALA A 304 13.90 -4.42 19.95
N LEU A 305 14.06 -5.66 20.39
CA LEU A 305 14.61 -5.97 21.70
C LEU A 305 15.57 -7.15 21.63
N THR A 306 16.59 -7.09 22.46
CA THR A 306 17.51 -8.20 22.69
C THR A 306 16.90 -9.11 23.75
N LEU A 307 16.52 -10.32 23.32
CA LEU A 307 15.92 -11.35 24.14
C LEU A 307 16.98 -12.37 24.53
N HIS A 308 16.89 -12.80 25.78
CA HIS A 308 17.69 -13.90 26.32
C HIS A 308 16.75 -15.02 26.71
N VAL A 309 17.11 -16.24 26.39
CA VAL A 309 16.50 -17.41 27.01
C VAL A 309 17.52 -18.04 27.94
N VAL A 310 17.11 -18.22 29.18
CA VAL A 310 17.92 -18.85 30.21
C VAL A 310 17.23 -20.11 30.70
N ALA A 311 17.99 -21.18 30.90
CA ALA A 311 17.45 -22.39 31.51
C ALA A 311 17.52 -22.24 33.03
N VAL A 312 16.45 -22.62 33.73
CA VAL A 312 16.38 -22.56 35.19
C VAL A 312 16.87 -23.90 35.73
N VAL A 313 17.95 -23.87 36.50
CA VAL A 313 18.56 -25.04 37.14
C VAL A 313 18.42 -24.89 38.65
N PRO A 314 17.84 -25.87 39.37
CA PRO A 314 17.75 -25.84 40.83
C PRO A 314 19.10 -25.62 41.50
N GLY A 315 19.19 -24.65 42.41
CA GLY A 315 20.40 -24.37 43.18
C GLY A 315 21.54 -23.70 42.41
N ALA A 316 21.37 -23.39 41.12
CA ALA A 316 22.36 -22.63 40.37
C ALA A 316 22.31 -21.14 40.74
N GLY A 317 23.45 -20.58 41.14
CA GLY A 317 23.56 -19.15 41.48
C GLY A 317 23.38 -18.21 40.27
N ARG A 318 23.55 -18.71 39.05
CA ARG A 318 23.28 -17.97 37.80
C ARG A 318 22.70 -18.93 36.75
N PRO A 319 21.52 -18.65 36.18
CA PRO A 319 20.93 -19.52 35.16
C PRO A 319 21.76 -19.46 33.87
N PRO A 320 22.10 -20.60 33.24
CA PRO A 320 22.88 -20.63 32.01
C PRO A 320 22.12 -19.95 30.85
N LEU A 321 22.83 -19.08 30.12
CA LEU A 321 22.33 -18.45 28.91
C LEU A 321 22.28 -19.48 27.79
N VAL A 322 21.08 -19.74 27.27
CA VAL A 322 20.85 -20.66 26.15
C VAL A 322 21.06 -19.93 24.83
N LEU A 323 20.44 -18.75 24.67
CA LEU A 323 20.59 -17.92 23.48
C LEU A 323 20.37 -16.44 23.82
N GLU A 324 21.06 -15.58 23.08
CA GLU A 324 20.79 -14.16 22.97
C GLU A 324 20.52 -13.78 21.51
N GLN A 325 19.42 -13.08 21.24
CA GLN A 325 19.08 -12.61 19.89
C GLN A 325 18.30 -11.30 19.94
N THR A 326 18.58 -10.41 18.99
CA THR A 326 17.75 -9.22 18.77
C THR A 326 16.62 -9.54 17.82
N VAL A 327 15.39 -9.26 18.25
CA VAL A 327 14.15 -9.59 17.53
C VAL A 327 13.31 -8.32 17.37
N LEU A 328 12.73 -8.13 16.18
CA LEU A 328 11.69 -7.13 15.93
C LEU A 328 10.36 -7.69 16.44
N VAL A 329 9.75 -7.01 17.42
CA VAL A 329 8.43 -7.33 17.93
C VAL A 329 7.44 -6.27 17.47
N THR A 330 6.27 -6.74 17.01
CA THR A 330 5.15 -5.89 16.61
C THR A 330 3.93 -6.13 17.51
N ASP A 331 2.80 -5.50 17.20
CA ASP A 331 1.49 -5.82 17.78
C ASP A 331 0.92 -7.17 17.30
N GLY A 332 1.53 -7.77 16.27
CA GLY A 332 1.27 -9.13 15.81
C GLY A 332 2.12 -10.19 16.54
N PRO A 333 1.75 -11.48 16.40
CA PRO A 333 2.47 -12.58 17.04
C PRO A 333 3.89 -12.70 16.49
N THR A 334 4.87 -12.53 17.36
CA THR A 334 6.29 -12.69 17.06
C THR A 334 6.79 -13.97 17.72
N VAL A 335 7.08 -14.98 16.92
CA VAL A 335 7.60 -16.26 17.41
C VAL A 335 9.09 -16.13 17.71
N PHE A 336 9.48 -16.49 18.92
CA PHE A 336 10.85 -16.56 19.36
C PHE A 336 11.18 -17.97 19.87
N ALA A 337 11.92 -18.72 19.05
CA ALA A 337 12.33 -20.09 19.32
C ALA A 337 13.86 -20.20 19.18
N PRO A 338 14.63 -20.12 20.29
CA PRO A 338 16.09 -20.03 20.28
C PRO A 338 16.86 -21.29 19.86
N GLY A 339 16.22 -22.19 19.11
CA GLY A 339 16.76 -23.51 18.77
C GLY A 339 16.36 -24.60 19.77
N MET A 340 16.75 -25.83 19.46
CA MET A 340 16.45 -27.02 20.26
C MET A 340 17.75 -27.63 20.80
N PHE A 341 17.71 -28.22 21.99
CA PHE A 341 18.80 -28.96 22.62
C PHE A 341 18.41 -30.45 22.75
N ASP A 342 19.32 -31.29 23.20
CA ASP A 342 19.06 -32.71 23.40
C ASP A 342 18.05 -32.91 24.53
N VAL A 343 17.06 -33.79 24.35
CA VAL A 343 16.05 -34.04 25.38
C VAL A 343 16.66 -34.53 26.70
N SER A 344 17.84 -35.16 26.66
CA SER A 344 18.56 -35.61 27.85
C SER A 344 18.99 -34.44 28.76
N ASP A 345 19.26 -33.26 28.20
CA ASP A 345 19.60 -32.06 28.97
C ASP A 345 18.40 -31.52 29.77
N LEU A 346 17.17 -31.79 29.29
CA LEU A 346 15.93 -31.29 29.90
C LEU A 346 15.75 -31.76 31.34
N GLY A 347 16.28 -32.93 31.71
CA GLY A 347 16.21 -33.47 33.06
C GLY A 347 16.93 -32.62 34.12
N SER A 348 17.87 -31.76 33.68
CA SER A 348 18.58 -30.82 34.57
C SER A 348 17.88 -29.46 34.73
N TYR A 349 16.83 -29.21 33.95
CA TYR A 349 16.12 -27.94 33.90
C TYR A 349 14.73 -28.04 34.53
N THR A 350 14.36 -27.04 35.33
CA THR A 350 12.99 -26.89 35.82
C THR A 350 12.11 -26.07 34.88
N GLY A 351 12.71 -25.24 34.02
CA GLY A 351 11.99 -24.36 33.13
C GLY A 351 12.92 -23.49 32.28
N PHE A 352 12.30 -22.65 31.46
CA PHE A 352 12.96 -21.62 30.66
C PHE A 352 12.37 -20.27 30.99
N GLU A 353 13.22 -19.26 31.19
CA GLU A 353 12.78 -17.87 31.29
C GLU A 353 13.14 -17.14 30.01
N LEU A 354 12.16 -16.42 29.47
CA LEU A 354 12.40 -15.39 28.48
C LEU A 354 12.68 -14.07 29.21
N ARG A 355 13.82 -13.45 28.94
CA ARG A 355 14.25 -12.21 29.59
C ARG A 355 14.62 -11.13 28.59
N HIS A 356 14.42 -9.88 28.98
CA HIS A 356 15.07 -8.73 28.36
C HIS A 356 15.90 -8.02 29.44
N ARG A 357 17.23 -8.06 29.28
CA ARG A 357 18.16 -7.71 30.37
C ARG A 357 17.82 -8.54 31.62
N GLU A 358 17.62 -7.90 32.76
CA GLU A 358 17.29 -8.56 34.03
C GLU A 358 15.79 -8.85 34.19
N LYS A 359 14.91 -8.27 33.35
CA LYS A 359 13.46 -8.43 33.47
C LYS A 359 12.99 -9.75 32.84
N VAL A 360 12.29 -10.57 33.61
CA VAL A 360 11.58 -11.75 33.11
C VAL A 360 10.30 -11.31 32.39
N LEU A 361 10.12 -11.76 31.16
CA LEU A 361 8.96 -11.48 30.30
C LEU A 361 7.98 -12.66 30.26
N GLY A 362 8.49 -13.89 30.36
CA GLY A 362 7.67 -15.10 30.37
C GLY A 362 8.46 -16.29 30.89
N VAL A 363 7.73 -17.31 31.35
CA VAL A 363 8.28 -18.53 31.92
C VAL A 363 7.61 -19.72 31.24
N LEU A 364 8.39 -20.75 30.92
CA LEU A 364 7.92 -22.01 30.39
C LEU A 364 8.43 -23.14 31.30
N SER A 365 7.55 -23.73 32.09
CA SER A 365 7.90 -24.79 33.04
C SER A 365 8.03 -26.14 32.34
N VAL A 366 9.09 -26.90 32.68
CA VAL A 366 9.24 -28.30 32.26
C VAL A 366 8.32 -29.21 33.07
N SER A 367 8.08 -28.85 34.34
CA SER A 367 7.15 -29.57 35.20
C SER A 367 5.75 -28.95 35.11
N PRO A 368 4.73 -29.70 34.64
CA PRO A 368 3.36 -29.20 34.41
C PRO A 368 2.54 -28.96 35.69
N VAL A 369 3.17 -29.08 36.87
CA VAL A 369 2.52 -28.96 38.17
C VAL A 369 3.41 -28.12 39.08
N PRO A 370 2.93 -26.97 39.59
CA PRO A 370 3.48 -26.45 40.84
C PRO A 370 3.24 -27.52 41.90
N SER A 371 4.27 -28.28 42.26
CA SER A 371 4.17 -29.24 43.35
C SER A 371 3.88 -28.46 44.63
N ALA A 372 2.64 -28.52 45.10
CA ALA A 372 2.28 -28.10 46.44
C ALA A 372 3.08 -28.99 47.40
N VAL A 373 4.13 -28.44 48.00
CA VAL A 373 4.89 -29.15 49.02
C VAL A 373 4.15 -28.92 50.33
N PHE A 374 3.45 -29.94 50.80
CA PHE A 374 2.95 -29.98 52.16
C PHE A 374 4.13 -30.32 53.08
N ASN A 375 4.37 -29.49 54.10
CA ASN A 375 5.32 -29.88 55.14
C ASN A 375 4.75 -31.06 55.96
N SER A 376 5.55 -31.63 56.86
CA SER A 376 5.12 -32.72 57.76
C SER A 376 3.95 -32.34 58.69
N GLU A 377 3.55 -31.06 58.71
CA GLU A 377 2.43 -30.52 59.49
C GLU A 377 1.19 -30.21 58.61
N GLY A 378 1.23 -30.52 57.31
CA GLY A 378 0.14 -30.25 56.37
C GLY A 378 0.01 -28.80 55.92
N ALA A 379 0.96 -27.92 56.22
CA ALA A 379 0.96 -26.54 55.76
C ALA A 379 1.41 -26.43 54.29
N PHE A 380 0.65 -25.66 53.51
CA PHE A 380 0.95 -25.37 52.10
C PHE A 380 2.18 -24.48 51.99
N LYS A 381 3.24 -24.99 51.35
CA LYS A 381 4.38 -24.18 50.92
C LYS A 381 4.17 -23.79 49.45
N PRO A 382 3.92 -22.51 49.12
CA PRO A 382 3.83 -22.09 47.74
C PRO A 382 5.15 -22.40 47.03
N PRO A 383 5.12 -22.77 45.73
CA PRO A 383 6.34 -22.86 44.94
C PRO A 383 7.12 -21.54 45.05
N PRO A 384 8.45 -21.57 45.16
CA PRO A 384 9.22 -20.34 45.10
C PRO A 384 8.93 -19.66 43.75
N ASP A 385 8.32 -18.48 43.82
CA ASP A 385 8.04 -17.55 42.73
C ASP A 385 7.22 -18.11 41.55
N PHE A 386 6.06 -18.71 41.82
CA PHE A 386 5.04 -18.86 40.76
C PHE A 386 4.45 -17.48 40.42
N ALA A 387 5.04 -16.82 39.42
CA ALA A 387 4.45 -15.61 38.85
C ALA A 387 3.17 -15.99 38.10
N TRP A 388 2.02 -15.59 38.65
CA TRP A 388 0.73 -15.66 37.95
C TRP A 388 0.84 -14.86 36.64
N THR A 389 0.93 -15.57 35.52
CA THR A 389 0.94 -15.00 34.18
C THR A 389 -0.38 -15.31 33.49
N GLN A 390 -0.79 -14.52 32.48
CA GLN A 390 -2.04 -14.79 31.75
C GLN A 390 -2.15 -16.25 31.24
N PRO A 391 -1.09 -16.88 30.71
CA PRO A 391 -1.15 -18.30 30.33
C PRO A 391 -1.42 -19.24 31.51
N ALA A 392 -0.91 -18.93 32.69
CA ALA A 392 -1.22 -19.69 33.90
C ALA A 392 -2.69 -19.51 34.30
N GLU A 393 -3.27 -18.31 34.11
CA GLU A 393 -4.71 -18.02 34.37
C GLU A 393 -5.59 -18.82 33.43
N ASP A 394 -5.25 -18.83 32.15
CA ASP A 394 -5.97 -19.59 31.14
C ASP A 394 -5.89 -21.10 31.42
N GLU A 395 -4.73 -21.62 31.84
CA GLU A 395 -4.56 -23.03 32.21
C GLU A 395 -5.34 -23.41 33.47
N LEU A 396 -5.32 -22.57 34.52
CA LEU A 396 -6.13 -22.82 35.71
C LEU A 396 -7.62 -22.80 35.38
N ALA A 397 -8.07 -21.81 34.59
CA ALA A 397 -9.46 -21.70 34.18
C ALA A 397 -9.91 -22.94 33.38
N GLU A 398 -9.08 -23.44 32.46
CA GLU A 398 -9.35 -24.67 31.71
C GLU A 398 -9.47 -25.89 32.64
N ARG A 399 -8.56 -26.03 33.61
CA ARG A 399 -8.60 -27.14 34.57
C ARG A 399 -9.80 -27.06 35.51
N LEU A 400 -10.14 -25.88 36.02
CA LEU A 400 -11.34 -25.66 36.83
C LEU A 400 -12.61 -25.97 36.04
N ALA A 401 -12.67 -25.58 34.76
CA ALA A 401 -13.78 -25.92 33.89
C ALA A 401 -13.94 -27.45 33.71
N LYS A 402 -12.84 -28.18 33.53
CA LYS A 402 -12.84 -29.66 33.48
C LYS A 402 -13.29 -30.29 34.80
N LEU A 403 -12.79 -29.78 35.92
CA LEU A 403 -13.11 -30.30 37.25
C LEU A 403 -14.57 -30.07 37.66
N MET A 404 -15.15 -28.93 37.25
CA MET A 404 -16.58 -28.64 37.45
C MET A 404 -17.49 -29.32 36.41
N GLY A 405 -16.94 -29.70 35.25
CA GLY A 405 -17.67 -30.39 34.18
C GLY A 405 -17.87 -31.89 34.41
N ASP A 406 -17.01 -32.54 35.21
CA ASP A 406 -17.09 -33.96 35.56
C ASP A 406 -17.93 -34.25 36.83
N GLY A 407 -18.67 -33.26 37.34
CA GLY A 407 -19.49 -33.35 38.56
C GLY A 407 -20.94 -33.84 38.36
N THR A 408 -21.33 -34.26 37.16
CA THR A 408 -22.63 -34.93 36.92
C THR A 408 -22.40 -36.35 36.42
N GLY A 409 -22.13 -37.24 37.37
CA GLY A 409 -22.20 -38.70 37.24
C GLY A 409 -22.75 -39.27 38.53
#